data_AF-A0A370BQT5-F1
#
_entry.id   AF-A0A370BQT5-F1
#
_cell.length_a   1.000
_cell.length_b   1.000
_cell.length_c   1.000
_cell.angle_alpha   90.00
_cell.angle_beta   90.00
_cell.angle_gamma   90.00
#
_symmetry.space_group_name_H-M   'P 1'
#
loop_
_entity.id
_entity.type
_entity.pdbx_description
1 polymer ?
#
loop_
_entity_poly.entity_id
_entity_poly.type
_entity_poly.pdbx_seq_one_letter_code
_entity_poly.pdbx_strand_id
1 'polypeptide(L)'
;MPKKQSTSSKMETIAKNDAPASHQSTSGRKENREPRARTRSSSPVRSEKTESTTLLPGVKPVSEIVEQTQDPEKETLILPEKGPTPQITVEDFNNKYVERSLNFYDLHSTRAIDYEQTYPRRWPEEIQHAFGMALDWARNYAERKHANLSMEQKRDLVSSLDGYCIQNNFDTIVSSLPRSLHNMCLTQLVYLLLVKECISRFFTNPFWYLVPDPERGGDADDKGKLPTNAPVFGAQIFNLYERMRESDPAAAQLWRLWTTRFSHPDHKFGYDMIAHRDSVADRICEEILGQEPVKSLLRSTDKSVLDRARIDLQKFFRPAAELSVKISCQLQYLEFRFLNTLDPVFHHPSAEIDLAEDYGGATKEPCFDGRRILFLEFPAMYVCGDSRDPFYRGVQRKAVVYVEDVVRNS
;
A
#
# COMPACT_ATOMS: atom_id res chain seq x y z
N MET A 1 -24.64 -45.17 -46.99
CA MET A 1 -25.20 -46.55 -46.88
C MET A 1 -24.70 -47.22 -45.59
N PRO A 2 -25.33 -48.28 -45.06
CA PRO A 2 -25.79 -48.19 -43.66
C PRO A 2 -25.41 -49.29 -42.64
N LYS A 3 -25.54 -48.91 -41.37
CA LYS A 3 -25.94 -49.65 -40.14
C LYS A 3 -25.94 -51.20 -40.10
N LYS A 4 -25.34 -51.74 -39.02
CA LYS A 4 -25.89 -52.71 -38.02
C LYS A 4 -24.87 -52.79 -36.84
N GLN A 5 -25.16 -52.89 -35.52
CA GLN A 5 -26.09 -53.73 -34.71
C GLN A 5 -25.73 -55.24 -34.76
N SER A 6 -25.69 -56.02 -33.66
CA SER A 6 -26.00 -55.78 -32.23
C SER A 6 -25.34 -56.84 -31.31
N THR A 7 -25.71 -56.81 -30.02
CA THR A 7 -25.49 -57.74 -28.87
C THR A 7 -24.18 -57.59 -28.06
N SER A 8 -24.14 -57.56 -26.71
CA SER A 8 -25.06 -57.89 -25.58
C SER A 8 -24.95 -59.29 -24.98
N SER A 9 -24.39 -59.37 -23.76
CA SER A 9 -24.72 -60.40 -22.74
C SER A 9 -24.44 -59.86 -21.32
N LYS A 10 -25.15 -60.38 -20.31
CA LYS A 10 -25.19 -59.91 -18.92
C LYS A 10 -25.16 -61.12 -17.97
N MET A 11 -24.49 -61.00 -16.82
CA MET A 11 -24.85 -61.60 -15.51
C MET A 11 -23.94 -60.98 -14.41
N GLU A 12 -24.34 -60.49 -13.23
CA GLU A 12 -25.43 -60.80 -12.25
C GLU A 12 -25.31 -62.20 -11.61
N THR A 13 -25.46 -62.45 -10.29
CA THR A 13 -25.77 -61.64 -9.06
C THR A 13 -24.84 -62.19 -7.92
N ILE A 14 -24.84 -61.98 -6.58
CA ILE A 14 -25.66 -61.45 -5.45
C ILE A 14 -24.60 -60.97 -4.40
N ALA A 15 -24.60 -59.82 -3.69
CA ALA A 15 -25.56 -59.08 -2.84
C ALA A 15 -25.80 -59.67 -1.41
N LYS A 16 -26.12 -58.78 -0.43
CA LYS A 16 -26.39 -58.93 1.03
C LYS A 16 -25.31 -58.37 2.00
N ASN A 17 -25.65 -57.76 3.14
CA ASN A 17 -26.87 -56.97 3.52
C ASN A 17 -26.66 -56.20 4.86
N ASP A 18 -27.67 -55.41 5.24
CA ASP A 18 -28.07 -55.01 6.61
C ASP A 18 -27.18 -54.06 7.47
N ALA A 19 -27.72 -52.84 7.64
CA ALA A 19 -27.69 -52.07 8.90
C ALA A 19 -28.90 -52.52 9.78
N PRO A 20 -29.27 -51.94 10.97
CA PRO A 20 -29.03 -50.56 11.44
C PRO A 20 -28.72 -50.40 12.95
N ALA A 21 -28.43 -49.16 13.36
CA ALA A 21 -28.83 -48.61 14.67
C ALA A 21 -28.85 -47.07 14.61
N SER A 22 -29.82 -46.44 15.28
CA SER A 22 -29.87 -44.99 15.48
C SER A 22 -30.10 -44.67 16.95
N HIS A 23 -29.40 -43.68 17.49
CA HIS A 23 -29.71 -43.11 18.80
C HIS A 23 -29.46 -41.60 18.81
N GLN A 24 -30.50 -40.86 19.18
CA GLN A 24 -30.39 -39.46 19.61
C GLN A 24 -30.04 -39.43 21.10
N SER A 25 -29.29 -38.42 21.54
CA SER A 25 -29.43 -37.86 22.88
C SER A 25 -28.84 -36.45 22.95
N THR A 26 -29.49 -35.58 23.71
CA THR A 26 -29.13 -34.18 23.90
C THR A 26 -28.44 -33.97 25.25
N SER A 27 -27.48 -33.05 25.31
CA SER A 27 -27.16 -32.30 26.54
C SER A 27 -26.29 -31.11 26.18
N GLY A 28 -26.68 -29.92 26.62
CA GLY A 28 -25.89 -28.69 26.47
C GLY A 28 -25.58 -28.09 27.84
N ARG A 29 -24.47 -27.35 27.97
CA ARG A 29 -24.18 -26.59 29.19
C ARG A 29 -23.41 -25.30 28.89
N LYS A 30 -24.10 -24.18 29.20
CA LYS A 30 -23.65 -22.82 29.52
C LYS A 30 -22.15 -22.52 29.32
N GLU A 31 -21.79 -21.58 28.45
CA GLU A 31 -21.86 -20.13 28.73
C GLU A 31 -21.25 -19.70 30.07
N ASN A 32 -20.23 -18.85 29.98
CA ASN A 32 -19.93 -17.82 30.96
C ASN A 32 -19.22 -16.66 30.23
N ARG A 33 -19.98 -15.63 29.85
CA ARG A 33 -19.44 -14.29 29.60
C ARG A 33 -19.32 -13.57 30.95
N GLU A 34 -18.31 -12.71 31.10
CA GLU A 34 -18.44 -11.27 31.39
C GLU A 34 -17.06 -10.64 31.67
N PRO A 35 -16.89 -9.29 31.57
CA PRO A 35 -15.63 -8.72 31.10
C PRO A 35 -14.87 -7.84 32.11
N ARG A 36 -13.61 -7.53 31.78
CA ARG A 36 -12.79 -6.40 32.29
C ARG A 36 -11.69 -6.09 31.26
N ALA A 37 -11.17 -4.87 31.11
CA ALA A 37 -11.71 -3.52 31.32
C ALA A 37 -10.79 -2.51 30.59
N ARG A 38 -11.29 -1.35 30.16
CA ARG A 38 -10.43 -0.25 29.68
C ARG A 38 -9.83 0.51 30.87
N THR A 39 -8.51 0.69 30.89
CA THR A 39 -7.84 1.72 31.70
C THR A 39 -6.77 2.44 30.89
N ARG A 40 -6.65 3.76 31.11
CA ARG A 40 -5.70 4.65 30.43
C ARG A 40 -4.34 4.68 31.13
N SER A 41 -3.32 5.03 30.35
CA SER A 41 -2.17 5.89 30.69
C SER A 41 -1.59 5.88 32.12
N SER A 42 -0.32 5.46 32.21
CA SER A 42 0.63 6.04 33.17
C SER A 42 2.08 5.78 32.71
N SER A 43 2.84 6.84 32.44
CA SER A 43 4.30 6.77 32.29
C SER A 43 4.97 6.59 33.65
N PRO A 44 6.22 6.10 33.68
CA PRO A 44 7.18 6.51 34.70
C PRO A 44 8.43 7.14 34.07
N VAL A 45 8.72 8.38 34.46
CA VAL A 45 10.07 8.96 34.33
C VAL A 45 10.84 8.61 35.60
N ARG A 46 12.04 8.04 35.47
CA ARG A 46 13.08 8.20 36.50
C ARG A 46 14.46 8.27 35.86
N SER A 47 15.23 9.24 36.31
CA SER A 47 16.62 9.49 35.90
C SER A 47 17.59 8.71 36.77
N GLU A 48 18.72 8.33 36.19
CA GLU A 48 20.00 8.25 36.90
C GLU A 48 21.05 9.04 36.13
N LYS A 49 21.93 9.74 36.86
CA LYS A 49 23.12 10.38 36.31
C LYS A 49 24.27 9.39 36.38
N THR A 50 25.13 9.38 35.35
CA THR A 50 26.55 9.02 35.54
C THR A 50 27.40 10.02 34.80
N GLU A 51 28.35 10.62 35.52
CA GLU A 51 29.33 11.55 34.95
C GLU A 51 30.50 10.75 34.35
N SER A 52 31.07 11.24 33.24
CA SER A 52 32.38 10.80 32.74
C SER A 52 33.04 11.94 31.98
N THR A 53 33.97 12.61 32.66
CA THR A 53 34.77 13.69 32.09
C THR A 53 35.88 13.12 31.21
N THR A 54 35.90 13.50 29.93
CA THR A 54 37.09 13.33 29.07
C THR A 54 37.55 14.70 28.59
N LEU A 55 38.59 15.23 29.23
CA LEU A 55 39.27 16.45 28.80
C LEU A 55 40.22 16.13 27.63
N LEU A 56 40.21 16.94 26.58
CA LEU A 56 41.32 17.03 25.64
C LEU A 56 42.29 18.13 26.11
N PRO A 57 43.58 17.84 26.33
CA PRO A 57 44.55 18.83 26.82
C PRO A 57 45.05 19.76 25.71
N GLY A 58 45.02 21.07 25.97
CA GLY A 58 45.44 22.13 25.03
C GLY A 58 45.73 23.45 25.77
N VAL A 59 46.73 23.45 26.65
CA VAL A 59 47.09 24.53 27.59
C VAL A 59 48.22 25.39 26.99
N LYS A 60 48.33 26.72 27.17
CA LYS A 60 47.38 27.81 27.54
C LYS A 60 47.96 29.17 26.97
N PRO A 61 48.28 30.26 27.72
CA PRO A 61 47.62 31.56 27.49
C PRO A 61 48.62 32.74 27.37
N VAL A 62 48.26 33.89 27.95
CA VAL A 62 49.02 35.13 28.22
C VAL A 62 48.89 36.21 27.13
N SER A 63 48.59 37.47 27.43
CA SER A 63 47.89 38.06 28.60
C SER A 63 47.63 39.54 28.33
N GLU A 64 46.46 40.07 28.70
CA GLU A 64 46.36 41.46 29.20
C GLU A 64 45.15 41.58 30.13
N ILE A 65 45.40 41.94 31.40
CA ILE A 65 44.41 42.10 32.46
C ILE A 65 44.77 43.38 33.23
N VAL A 66 43.90 44.39 33.18
CA VAL A 66 43.67 45.41 34.22
C VAL A 66 42.18 45.79 34.07
N GLU A 67 41.28 45.12 34.78
CA GLU A 67 40.68 45.61 36.04
C GLU A 67 39.93 46.95 35.92
N GLN A 68 38.60 46.92 36.14
CA GLN A 68 38.06 47.44 37.42
C GLN A 68 36.64 46.91 37.71
N THR A 69 36.36 46.77 39.00
CA THR A 69 35.20 46.11 39.63
C THR A 69 33.95 46.98 39.75
N GLN A 70 32.75 46.37 39.72
CA GLN A 70 31.81 46.39 40.88
C GLN A 70 30.66 45.36 40.76
N ASP A 71 29.85 45.26 41.81
CA ASP A 71 28.88 44.17 42.11
C ASP A 71 27.57 44.19 41.28
N PRO A 72 26.76 43.10 41.29
CA PRO A 72 25.62 42.92 40.39
C PRO A 72 24.30 43.48 40.92
N GLU A 73 23.57 44.20 40.06
CA GLU A 73 22.12 44.46 40.22
C GLU A 73 21.29 43.79 39.11
N LYS A 74 19.98 43.72 39.32
CA LYS A 74 19.06 42.86 38.56
C LYS A 74 18.71 43.44 37.18
N GLU A 75 19.45 43.10 36.14
CA GLU A 75 18.95 43.30 34.77
C GLU A 75 17.78 42.35 34.48
N THR A 76 16.60 42.95 34.36
CA THR A 76 15.40 42.27 33.84
C THR A 76 15.58 42.13 32.33
N LEU A 77 15.50 40.91 31.78
CA LEU A 77 15.63 40.69 30.34
C LEU A 77 14.49 41.37 29.57
N ILE A 78 14.78 42.57 29.06
CA ILE A 78 13.93 43.31 28.14
C ILE A 78 13.94 42.57 26.79
N LEU A 79 12.77 42.13 26.34
CA LEU A 79 12.60 41.61 24.99
C LEU A 79 12.91 42.74 23.98
N PRO A 80 13.68 42.47 22.90
CA PRO A 80 13.96 43.48 21.89
C PRO A 80 12.65 44.00 21.28
N GLU A 81 12.67 45.28 20.90
CA GLU A 81 11.45 45.99 20.48
C GLU A 81 10.76 45.34 19.28
N LYS A 82 9.44 45.54 19.22
CA LYS A 82 8.63 45.09 18.09
C LYS A 82 9.14 45.71 16.79
N GLY A 83 9.63 44.87 15.88
CA GLY A 83 9.69 45.21 14.46
C GLY A 83 8.30 45.68 13.98
N PRO A 84 8.22 46.53 12.95
CA PRO A 84 7.00 47.24 12.59
C PRO A 84 5.84 46.27 12.34
N THR A 85 4.84 46.31 13.21
CA THR A 85 3.61 45.52 13.08
C THR A 85 2.99 45.79 11.71
N PRO A 86 2.80 44.77 10.84
CA PRO A 86 2.05 44.95 9.62
C PRO A 86 0.64 45.44 9.98
N GLN A 87 0.29 46.66 9.56
CA GLN A 87 -1.08 47.14 9.69
C GLN A 87 -1.92 46.44 8.63
N ILE A 88 -2.49 45.30 9.02
CA ILE A 88 -3.56 44.62 8.29
C ILE A 88 -4.77 45.58 8.33
N THR A 89 -4.87 46.43 7.32
CA THR A 89 -6.05 47.27 7.12
C THR A 89 -7.24 46.40 6.74
N VAL A 90 -8.45 46.82 7.12
CA VAL A 90 -9.66 45.98 7.06
C VAL A 90 -10.23 45.86 5.63
N GLU A 91 -9.36 45.92 4.62
CA GLU A 91 -9.66 45.72 3.21
C GLU A 91 -9.32 44.28 2.75
N ASP A 92 -8.42 43.58 3.45
CA ASP A 92 -8.09 42.16 3.24
C ASP A 92 -9.30 41.20 3.39
N PHE A 93 -10.38 41.66 4.02
CA PHE A 93 -11.62 40.88 4.18
C PHE A 93 -12.47 40.78 2.90
N ASN A 94 -12.13 41.49 1.82
CA ASN A 94 -12.84 41.40 0.53
C ASN A 94 -12.27 40.31 -0.40
N ASN A 95 -11.75 39.21 0.16
CA ASN A 95 -10.96 38.21 -0.56
C ASN A 95 -11.74 37.24 -1.47
N LYS A 96 -12.84 37.71 -2.06
CA LYS A 96 -13.52 37.09 -3.22
C LYS A 96 -12.60 36.94 -4.44
N TYR A 97 -11.42 37.55 -4.42
CA TYR A 97 -10.39 37.38 -5.46
C TYR A 97 -9.49 36.17 -5.25
N VAL A 98 -9.25 35.68 -4.01
CA VAL A 98 -8.62 34.36 -3.81
C VAL A 98 -9.61 33.22 -4.06
N GLU A 99 -10.88 33.36 -3.65
CA GLU A 99 -11.95 32.42 -4.06
C GLU A 99 -12.11 32.35 -5.60
N ARG A 100 -11.74 33.42 -6.32
CA ARG A 100 -11.75 33.50 -7.79
C ARG A 100 -10.38 33.35 -8.45
N SER A 101 -9.29 33.11 -7.71
CA SER A 101 -7.97 32.80 -8.27
C SER A 101 -7.56 31.35 -8.01
N LEU A 102 -7.97 30.77 -6.87
CA LEU A 102 -8.21 29.32 -6.73
C LEU A 102 -9.50 28.91 -7.48
N ASN A 103 -9.67 29.45 -8.69
CA ASN A 103 -10.87 29.39 -9.48
C ASN A 103 -11.15 27.95 -9.92
N PHE A 104 -12.40 27.67 -10.28
CA PHE A 104 -12.79 26.41 -10.94
C PHE A 104 -11.89 26.11 -12.16
N TYR A 105 -11.47 27.17 -12.87
CA TYR A 105 -10.48 27.10 -13.94
C TYR A 105 -9.08 26.65 -13.48
N ASP A 106 -8.54 27.13 -12.36
CA ASP A 106 -7.18 26.72 -11.91
C ASP A 106 -7.17 25.29 -11.34
N LEU A 107 -8.29 24.82 -10.79
CA LEU A 107 -8.44 23.41 -10.39
C LEU A 107 -8.38 22.46 -11.60
N HIS A 108 -9.00 22.87 -12.72
CA HIS A 108 -9.12 22.10 -13.96
C HIS A 108 -8.12 22.46 -15.07
N SER A 109 -7.25 23.47 -14.87
CA SER A 109 -6.28 23.93 -15.86
C SER A 109 -4.94 23.21 -15.71
N THR A 110 -4.33 22.93 -16.86
CA THR A 110 -2.96 22.45 -17.08
C THR A 110 -1.91 23.49 -16.69
N ARG A 111 -1.80 23.81 -15.40
CA ARG A 111 -0.59 24.42 -14.84
C ARG A 111 0.47 23.34 -14.58
N ALA A 112 1.32 23.18 -15.59
CA ALA A 112 2.44 22.26 -15.71
C ALA A 112 2.10 20.77 -15.89
N ILE A 113 2.76 20.18 -16.89
CA ILE A 113 2.76 18.77 -17.32
C ILE A 113 1.40 18.20 -17.80
N ASP A 114 1.44 17.36 -18.84
CA ASP A 114 0.30 16.65 -19.45
C ASP A 114 -0.32 15.57 -18.53
N TYR A 115 -0.91 16.00 -17.43
CA TYR A 115 -1.70 15.15 -16.53
C TYR A 115 -3.20 15.10 -16.89
N GLU A 116 -3.60 15.66 -18.04
CA GLU A 116 -5.00 15.69 -18.52
C GLU A 116 -5.66 14.31 -18.70
N GLN A 117 -4.88 13.24 -18.80
CA GLN A 117 -5.40 11.93 -19.25
C GLN A 117 -5.91 11.02 -18.11
N THR A 118 -5.41 11.21 -16.88
CA THR A 118 -5.63 10.32 -15.72
C THR A 118 -6.82 10.77 -14.86
N TYR A 119 -8.01 10.81 -15.48
CA TYR A 119 -9.27 11.10 -14.79
C TYR A 119 -9.62 10.03 -13.74
N PRO A 120 -10.30 10.37 -12.63
CA PRO A 120 -10.75 9.39 -11.61
C PRO A 120 -11.52 8.18 -12.14
N ARG A 121 -12.20 8.33 -13.28
CA ARG A 121 -12.92 7.25 -13.97
C ARG A 121 -12.03 6.23 -14.70
N ARG A 122 -10.73 6.53 -14.89
CA ARG A 122 -9.75 5.68 -15.59
C ARG A 122 -8.71 5.04 -14.66
N TRP A 123 -8.67 5.45 -13.39
CA TRP A 123 -7.74 4.89 -12.42
C TRP A 123 -7.84 3.36 -12.29
N PRO A 124 -9.03 2.70 -12.35
CA PRO A 124 -9.11 1.24 -12.31
C PRO A 124 -8.40 0.54 -13.46
N GLU A 125 -8.48 1.11 -14.66
CA GLU A 125 -7.88 0.59 -15.89
C GLU A 125 -6.37 0.86 -15.91
N GLU A 126 -5.94 2.07 -15.56
CA GLU A 126 -4.52 2.44 -15.46
C GLU A 126 -3.80 1.61 -14.37
N ILE A 127 -4.43 1.38 -13.22
CA ILE A 127 -3.89 0.54 -12.14
C ILE A 127 -3.92 -0.95 -12.50
N GLN A 128 -5.00 -1.45 -13.15
CA GLN A 128 -5.02 -2.84 -13.62
C GLN A 128 -3.95 -3.10 -14.69
N HIS A 129 -3.69 -2.14 -15.59
CA HIS A 129 -2.61 -2.25 -16.57
C HIS A 129 -1.24 -2.37 -15.88
N ALA A 130 -0.98 -1.54 -14.85
CA ALA A 130 0.23 -1.66 -14.04
C ALA A 130 0.32 -3.03 -13.35
N PHE A 131 -0.74 -3.48 -12.67
CA PHE A 131 -0.75 -4.76 -11.94
C PHE A 131 -0.66 -5.97 -12.90
N GLY A 132 -1.17 -5.86 -14.13
CA GLY A 132 -0.98 -6.87 -15.19
C GLY A 132 0.50 -7.13 -15.51
N MET A 133 1.34 -6.07 -15.53
CA MET A 133 2.78 -6.23 -15.69
C MET A 133 3.43 -6.98 -14.51
N ALA A 134 2.92 -6.82 -13.29
CA ALA A 134 3.38 -7.59 -12.13
C ALA A 134 2.99 -9.07 -12.21
N LEU A 135 1.81 -9.38 -12.76
CA LEU A 135 1.36 -10.76 -13.00
C LEU A 135 2.20 -11.44 -14.08
N ASP A 136 2.50 -10.74 -15.18
CA ASP A 136 3.39 -11.24 -16.22
C ASP A 136 4.84 -11.36 -15.74
N TRP A 137 5.31 -10.47 -14.86
CA TRP A 137 6.57 -10.66 -14.16
C TRP A 137 6.57 -11.96 -13.35
N ALA A 138 5.53 -12.22 -12.55
CA ALA A 138 5.42 -13.45 -11.76
C ALA A 138 5.41 -14.70 -12.66
N ARG A 139 4.63 -14.71 -13.74
CA ARG A 139 4.60 -15.79 -14.75
C ARG A 139 5.97 -16.04 -15.40
N ASN A 140 6.79 -14.99 -15.54
CA ASN A 140 8.08 -15.02 -16.21
C ASN A 140 9.30 -15.26 -15.30
N TYR A 141 9.20 -14.98 -13.99
CA TYR A 141 10.37 -15.04 -13.09
C TYR A 141 10.15 -15.84 -11.80
N ALA A 142 8.91 -16.01 -11.35
CA ALA A 142 8.61 -16.83 -10.16
C ALA A 142 8.73 -18.34 -10.43
N GLU A 143 8.98 -19.10 -9.38
CA GLU A 143 8.81 -20.55 -9.34
C GLU A 143 7.34 -20.91 -9.64
N ARG A 144 7.15 -21.96 -10.44
CA ARG A 144 5.84 -22.45 -10.92
C ARG A 144 5.35 -23.64 -10.11
N LYS A 145 6.25 -24.37 -9.43
CA LYS A 145 5.93 -25.54 -8.62
C LYS A 145 6.09 -25.22 -7.14
N HIS A 146 4.98 -25.08 -6.42
CA HIS A 146 4.99 -24.97 -4.95
C HIS A 146 5.60 -26.20 -4.23
N ALA A 147 5.77 -27.32 -4.92
CA ALA A 147 6.54 -28.48 -4.44
C ALA A 147 8.06 -28.23 -4.35
N ASN A 148 8.59 -27.23 -5.06
CA ASN A 148 10.00 -26.83 -4.99
C ASN A 148 10.29 -25.90 -3.80
N LEU A 149 9.26 -25.33 -3.17
CA LEU A 149 9.39 -24.42 -2.03
C LEU A 149 9.37 -25.18 -0.70
N SER A 150 10.24 -24.76 0.22
CA SER A 150 10.26 -25.27 1.59
C SER A 150 9.01 -24.83 2.37
N MET A 151 8.69 -25.54 3.46
CA MET A 151 7.59 -25.15 4.36
C MET A 151 7.78 -23.76 4.96
N GLU A 152 9.04 -23.33 5.12
CA GLU A 152 9.42 -21.99 5.59
C GLU A 152 9.12 -20.92 4.53
N GLN A 153 9.59 -21.11 3.29
CA GLN A 153 9.29 -20.19 2.17
C GLN A 153 7.78 -20.04 1.93
N LYS A 154 7.02 -21.15 2.04
CA LYS A 154 5.55 -21.13 1.96
C LYS A 154 4.89 -20.34 3.10
N ARG A 155 5.36 -20.52 4.34
CA ARG A 155 4.89 -19.79 5.52
C ARG A 155 5.14 -18.29 5.33
N ASP A 156 6.37 -17.93 4.97
CA ASP A 156 6.81 -16.54 4.90
C ASP A 156 6.15 -15.80 3.72
N LEU A 157 5.86 -16.48 2.60
CA LEU A 157 5.01 -15.95 1.54
C LEU A 157 3.58 -15.64 2.04
N VAL A 158 2.92 -16.54 2.77
CA VAL A 158 1.58 -16.23 3.30
C VAL A 158 1.63 -15.12 4.35
N SER A 159 2.63 -15.12 5.25
CA SER A 159 2.78 -14.09 6.30
C SER A 159 3.09 -12.70 5.73
N SER A 160 3.94 -12.60 4.71
CA SER A 160 4.16 -11.35 3.97
C SER A 160 2.91 -10.83 3.25
N LEU A 161 1.95 -11.71 2.96
CA LEU A 161 0.66 -11.38 2.35
C LEU A 161 -0.48 -11.09 3.35
N ASP A 162 -0.19 -10.80 4.62
CA ASP A 162 -1.24 -10.38 5.56
C ASP A 162 -2.07 -9.20 5.02
N GLY A 163 -3.38 -9.23 5.26
CA GLY A 163 -4.40 -8.37 4.65
C GLY A 163 -4.81 -8.75 3.21
N TYR A 164 -3.98 -9.46 2.44
CA TYR A 164 -4.22 -9.80 1.03
C TYR A 164 -4.56 -11.29 0.81
N CYS A 165 -4.07 -12.14 1.70
CA CYS A 165 -4.27 -13.59 1.71
C CYS A 165 -4.62 -14.06 3.14
N ILE A 166 -5.49 -15.06 3.27
CA ILE A 166 -5.82 -15.60 4.60
C ILE A 166 -4.59 -16.27 5.24
N GLN A 167 -4.43 -16.06 6.54
CA GLN A 167 -3.25 -16.51 7.30
C GLN A 167 -3.33 -17.99 7.71
N ASN A 168 -3.52 -18.85 6.70
CA ASN A 168 -3.54 -20.31 6.80
C ASN A 168 -2.25 -20.93 6.23
N ASN A 169 -2.06 -22.24 6.39
CA ASN A 169 -1.01 -22.96 5.68
C ASN A 169 -1.24 -22.89 4.14
N PHE A 170 -0.16 -22.62 3.39
CA PHE A 170 -0.19 -22.51 1.92
C PHE A 170 -0.82 -23.71 1.23
N ASP A 171 -0.46 -24.94 1.61
CA ASP A 171 -0.98 -26.14 0.95
C ASP A 171 -2.46 -26.39 1.32
N THR A 172 -2.93 -25.88 2.46
CA THR A 172 -4.38 -25.78 2.76
C THR A 172 -5.07 -24.83 1.79
N ILE A 173 -4.53 -23.62 1.58
CA ILE A 173 -5.09 -22.63 0.65
C ILE A 173 -5.17 -23.19 -0.77
N VAL A 174 -4.11 -23.86 -1.26
CA VAL A 174 -4.12 -24.58 -2.54
C VAL A 174 -5.20 -25.66 -2.56
N SER A 175 -5.29 -26.51 -1.54
CA SER A 175 -6.28 -27.60 -1.49
C SER A 175 -7.74 -27.13 -1.45
N SER A 176 -7.99 -25.90 -0.99
CA SER A 176 -9.30 -25.25 -0.95
C SER A 176 -9.74 -24.62 -2.28
N LEU A 177 -8.83 -24.45 -3.25
CA LEU A 177 -9.16 -23.95 -4.59
C LEU A 177 -9.73 -25.06 -5.50
N PRO A 178 -10.47 -24.69 -6.57
CA PRO A 178 -10.73 -25.59 -7.69
C PRO A 178 -9.43 -26.17 -8.25
N ARG A 179 -9.43 -27.46 -8.63
CA ARG A 179 -8.24 -28.19 -9.13
C ARG A 179 -7.56 -27.54 -10.34
N SER A 180 -8.29 -26.78 -11.16
CA SER A 180 -7.75 -26.00 -12.28
C SER A 180 -6.76 -24.92 -11.82
N LEU A 181 -6.96 -24.35 -10.63
CA LEU A 181 -6.24 -23.17 -10.15
C LEU A 181 -5.04 -23.51 -9.25
N HIS A 182 -4.87 -24.79 -8.87
CA HIS A 182 -3.79 -25.26 -8.00
C HIS A 182 -2.40 -24.86 -8.51
N ASN A 183 -2.17 -25.01 -9.81
CA ASN A 183 -0.91 -24.63 -10.47
C ASN A 183 -0.71 -23.11 -10.57
N MET A 184 -1.78 -22.32 -10.53
CA MET A 184 -1.71 -20.85 -10.63
C MET A 184 -1.46 -20.20 -9.26
N CYS A 185 -1.95 -20.80 -8.18
CA CYS A 185 -1.94 -20.22 -6.83
C CYS A 185 -0.57 -19.65 -6.40
N LEU A 186 0.54 -20.33 -6.66
CA LEU A 186 1.87 -19.78 -6.33
C LEU A 186 2.17 -18.50 -7.12
N THR A 187 2.00 -18.54 -8.44
CA THR A 187 2.19 -17.38 -9.32
C THR A 187 1.34 -16.19 -8.85
N GLN A 188 0.09 -16.47 -8.44
CA GLN A 188 -0.85 -15.46 -7.97
C GLN A 188 -0.42 -14.85 -6.63
N LEU A 189 0.07 -15.66 -5.67
CA LEU A 189 0.58 -15.12 -4.40
C LEU A 189 1.86 -14.28 -4.61
N VAL A 190 2.75 -14.65 -5.54
CA VAL A 190 3.94 -13.82 -5.87
C VAL A 190 3.53 -12.51 -6.56
N TYR A 191 2.54 -12.54 -7.45
CA TYR A 191 1.92 -11.34 -8.03
C TYR A 191 1.36 -10.42 -6.94
N LEU A 192 0.61 -10.95 -5.96
CA LEU A 192 0.05 -10.17 -4.86
C LEU A 192 1.12 -9.54 -3.96
N LEU A 193 2.28 -10.18 -3.81
CA LEU A 193 3.39 -9.62 -3.03
C LEU A 193 3.95 -8.35 -3.70
N LEU A 194 4.09 -8.37 -5.03
CA LEU A 194 4.48 -7.20 -5.81
C LEU A 194 3.41 -6.10 -5.82
N VAL A 195 2.12 -6.47 -5.88
CA VAL A 195 1.02 -5.51 -5.76
C VAL A 195 0.96 -4.89 -4.36
N LYS A 196 1.20 -5.67 -3.31
CA LYS A 196 1.23 -5.19 -1.92
C LYS A 196 2.36 -4.18 -1.71
N GLU A 197 3.57 -4.46 -2.19
CA GLU A 197 4.68 -3.48 -2.16
C GLU A 197 4.37 -2.26 -3.04
N CYS A 198 3.86 -2.44 -4.25
CA CYS A 198 3.51 -1.32 -5.14
C CYS A 198 2.49 -0.36 -4.50
N ILE A 199 1.41 -0.90 -3.90
CA ILE A 199 0.41 -0.11 -3.19
C ILE A 199 1.02 0.57 -1.96
N SER A 200 1.73 -0.19 -1.11
CA SER A 200 2.29 0.32 0.14
C SER A 200 3.30 1.44 -0.09
N ARG A 201 4.18 1.31 -1.09
CA ARG A 201 5.26 2.26 -1.40
C ARG A 201 4.79 3.52 -2.09
N PHE A 202 3.81 3.44 -3.00
CA PHE A 202 3.45 4.57 -3.88
C PHE A 202 2.05 5.15 -3.63
N PHE A 203 1.05 4.30 -3.37
CA PHE A 203 -0.36 4.74 -3.37
C PHE A 203 -0.91 5.05 -1.96
N THR A 204 -0.24 4.64 -0.88
CA THR A 204 -0.67 5.00 0.49
C THR A 204 -0.24 6.40 0.93
N ASN A 205 0.93 6.87 0.46
CA ASN A 205 1.48 8.18 0.79
C ASN A 205 1.70 9.00 -0.51
N PRO A 206 0.88 10.03 -0.81
CA PRO A 206 1.00 10.84 -2.04
C PRO A 206 2.28 11.70 -2.11
N PHE A 207 3.13 11.69 -1.07
CA PHE A 207 4.36 12.46 -0.94
C PHE A 207 5.62 11.57 -0.84
N TRP A 208 5.52 10.28 -1.16
CA TRP A 208 6.56 9.26 -0.95
C TRP A 208 7.94 9.60 -1.58
N TYR A 209 7.97 10.45 -2.60
CA TYR A 209 9.15 10.86 -3.37
C TYR A 209 9.66 12.27 -3.01
N LEU A 210 8.95 13.02 -2.15
CA LEU A 210 9.29 14.43 -1.89
C LEU A 210 10.53 14.59 -1.02
N VAL A 211 11.38 15.53 -1.46
CA VAL A 211 12.56 16.03 -0.74
C VAL A 211 12.68 17.56 -0.90
N PRO A 212 13.31 18.29 0.04
CA PRO A 212 13.49 19.74 -0.10
C PRO A 212 14.47 20.15 -1.21
N ASP A 213 15.42 19.27 -1.52
CA ASP A 213 16.49 19.45 -2.51
C ASP A 213 16.64 18.12 -3.27
N PRO A 214 16.10 18.01 -4.50
CA PRO A 214 16.25 16.80 -5.32
C PRO A 214 17.66 16.66 -5.92
N GLU A 215 18.40 17.75 -6.08
CA GLU A 215 19.72 17.80 -6.71
C GLU A 215 20.77 17.09 -5.85
N ARG A 216 20.77 17.39 -4.53
CA ARG A 216 21.57 16.66 -3.52
C ARG A 216 21.19 15.19 -3.38
N GLY A 217 20.16 14.70 -4.07
CA GLY A 217 19.90 13.27 -4.24
C GLY A 217 20.97 12.53 -5.04
N GLY A 218 21.78 13.26 -5.84
CA GLY A 218 22.95 12.73 -6.56
C GLY A 218 24.24 12.71 -5.72
N ASP A 219 24.38 13.62 -4.75
CA ASP A 219 25.48 13.63 -3.77
C ASP A 219 25.28 12.54 -2.71
N ALA A 220 25.43 11.28 -3.15
CA ALA A 220 25.93 10.27 -2.24
C ALA A 220 27.35 10.66 -1.84
N ASP A 221 27.62 10.75 -0.53
CA ASP A 221 28.99 10.68 -0.02
C ASP A 221 29.72 9.49 -0.67
N ASP A 222 31.06 9.54 -0.71
CA ASP A 222 31.99 8.56 -1.31
C ASP A 222 31.98 7.15 -0.64
N LYS A 223 30.86 6.81 0.00
CA LYS A 223 30.49 5.57 0.69
C LYS A 223 29.06 5.11 0.35
N GLY A 224 28.41 5.70 -0.65
CA GLY A 224 27.15 5.23 -1.23
C GLY A 224 25.93 5.31 -0.30
N LYS A 225 25.93 6.22 0.68
CA LYS A 225 24.80 6.41 1.60
C LYS A 225 24.11 7.74 1.34
N LEU A 226 22.81 7.65 1.11
CA LEU A 226 21.86 8.76 1.03
C LEU A 226 21.94 9.62 2.32
N PRO A 227 21.77 10.95 2.25
CA PRO A 227 21.51 11.75 3.45
C PRO A 227 20.28 11.17 4.18
N THR A 228 20.44 10.85 5.47
CA THR A 228 19.57 10.01 6.30
C THR A 228 18.09 10.42 6.38
N ASN A 229 17.76 11.60 5.85
CA ASN A 229 16.49 12.29 6.06
C ASN A 229 15.56 12.29 4.82
N ALA A 230 16.03 11.86 3.64
CA ALA A 230 15.22 11.90 2.41
C ALA A 230 13.89 11.12 2.50
N PRO A 231 13.86 9.80 2.82
CA PRO A 231 12.59 9.08 3.06
C PRO A 231 11.82 9.57 4.29
N VAL A 232 12.46 10.37 5.16
CA VAL A 232 11.82 10.95 6.35
C VAL A 232 11.01 12.19 5.98
N PHE A 233 11.42 13.00 5.00
CA PHE A 233 10.69 14.22 4.62
C PHE A 233 9.31 13.90 4.03
N GLY A 234 9.22 13.06 2.99
CA GLY A 234 7.94 12.62 2.42
C GLY A 234 7.00 11.98 3.46
N ALA A 235 7.56 11.27 4.46
CA ALA A 235 6.80 10.73 5.59
C ALA A 235 6.34 11.82 6.59
N GLN A 236 7.15 12.85 6.86
CA GLN A 236 6.76 13.99 7.71
C GLN A 236 5.64 14.82 7.07
N ILE A 237 5.75 15.10 5.78
CA ILE A 237 4.71 15.79 4.98
C ILE A 237 3.40 14.99 4.99
N PHE A 238 3.47 13.66 4.88
CA PHE A 238 2.29 12.79 5.03
C PHE A 238 1.67 12.83 6.43
N ASN A 239 2.48 12.74 7.49
CA ASN A 239 1.98 12.85 8.87
C ASN A 239 1.36 14.22 9.18
N LEU A 240 1.74 15.29 8.47
CA LEU A 240 1.08 16.59 8.54
C LEU A 240 -0.25 16.58 7.77
N TYR A 241 -0.27 16.04 6.55
CA TYR A 241 -1.48 15.87 5.75
C TYR A 241 -2.57 15.08 6.47
N GLU A 242 -2.22 13.97 7.11
CA GLU A 242 -3.18 13.14 7.85
C GLU A 242 -3.87 13.94 8.97
N ARG A 243 -3.12 14.73 9.75
CA ARG A 243 -3.68 15.61 10.79
C ARG A 243 -4.54 16.72 10.20
N MET A 244 -4.14 17.30 9.07
CA MET A 244 -4.97 18.28 8.37
C MET A 244 -6.27 17.64 7.89
N ARG A 245 -6.23 16.41 7.37
CA ARG A 245 -7.38 15.62 6.91
C ARG A 245 -8.32 15.25 8.07
N GLU A 246 -7.81 15.02 9.26
CA GLU A 246 -8.63 14.85 10.48
C GLU A 246 -9.37 16.14 10.88
N SER A 247 -8.78 17.32 10.64
CA SER A 247 -9.37 18.63 11.03
C SER A 247 -10.26 19.29 9.96
N ASP A 248 -9.85 19.22 8.70
CA ASP A 248 -10.53 19.79 7.53
C ASP A 248 -10.17 18.95 6.29
N PRO A 249 -11.00 17.96 5.93
CA PRO A 249 -10.78 17.12 4.75
C PRO A 249 -10.73 17.90 3.43
N ALA A 250 -11.44 19.02 3.31
CA ALA A 250 -11.53 19.79 2.07
C ALA A 250 -10.24 20.60 1.84
N ALA A 251 -9.78 21.32 2.86
CA ALA A 251 -8.50 22.02 2.83
C ALA A 251 -7.33 21.03 2.63
N ALA A 252 -7.36 19.87 3.29
CA ALA A 252 -6.34 18.83 3.11
C ALA A 252 -6.29 18.27 1.67
N GLN A 253 -7.45 18.00 1.06
CA GLN A 253 -7.53 17.53 -0.34
C GLN A 253 -6.94 18.54 -1.32
N LEU A 254 -7.27 19.83 -1.16
CA LEU A 254 -6.70 20.92 -1.95
C LEU A 254 -5.19 21.09 -1.71
N TRP A 255 -4.74 20.98 -0.46
CA TRP A 255 -3.32 21.08 -0.11
C TRP A 255 -2.49 19.98 -0.75
N ARG A 256 -2.96 18.71 -0.69
CA ARG A 256 -2.32 17.58 -1.39
C ARG A 256 -2.19 17.86 -2.89
N LEU A 257 -3.31 18.20 -3.55
CA LEU A 257 -3.35 18.52 -4.98
C LEU A 257 -2.29 19.58 -5.34
N TRP A 258 -2.24 20.69 -4.60
CA TRP A 258 -1.32 21.78 -4.89
C TRP A 258 0.13 21.44 -4.56
N THR A 259 0.41 20.77 -3.44
CA THR A 259 1.76 20.31 -3.10
C THR A 259 2.31 19.32 -4.13
N THR A 260 1.52 18.36 -4.63
CA THR A 260 1.97 17.44 -5.69
C THR A 260 2.20 18.16 -7.01
N ARG A 261 1.31 19.10 -7.42
CA ARG A 261 1.48 19.91 -8.64
C ARG A 261 2.70 20.84 -8.57
N PHE A 262 2.88 21.58 -7.48
CA PHE A 262 4.05 22.46 -7.26
C PHE A 262 5.37 21.70 -7.09
N SER A 263 5.33 20.37 -6.92
CA SER A 263 6.52 19.52 -6.97
C SER A 263 6.92 19.11 -8.39
N HIS A 264 6.07 19.39 -9.39
CA HIS A 264 6.29 19.05 -10.80
C HIS A 264 6.04 20.23 -11.78
N PRO A 265 6.61 21.43 -11.55
CA PRO A 265 6.49 22.55 -12.49
C PRO A 265 7.36 22.35 -13.73
N ASP A 266 7.04 23.04 -14.84
CA ASP A 266 7.80 23.02 -16.11
C ASP A 266 9.13 23.83 -16.02
N HIS A 267 9.92 23.59 -14.97
CA HIS A 267 11.24 24.19 -14.77
C HIS A 267 12.15 23.26 -13.97
N LYS A 268 13.45 23.60 -13.90
CA LYS A 268 14.54 22.79 -13.33
C LYS A 268 14.15 21.88 -12.15
N PHE A 269 13.69 22.46 -11.03
CA PHE A 269 13.23 21.72 -9.84
C PHE A 269 12.23 20.59 -10.12
N GLY A 270 11.27 20.76 -11.04
CA GLY A 270 10.32 19.73 -11.42
C GLY A 270 10.97 18.58 -12.21
N TYR A 271 11.89 18.88 -13.12
CA TYR A 271 12.68 17.87 -13.82
C TYR A 271 13.60 17.10 -12.85
N ASP A 272 14.23 17.80 -11.91
CA ASP A 272 15.06 17.17 -10.88
C ASP A 272 14.22 16.31 -9.93
N MET A 273 12.99 16.74 -9.58
CA MET A 273 12.04 15.94 -8.79
C MET A 273 11.57 14.69 -9.54
N ILE A 274 11.36 14.76 -10.86
CA ILE A 274 11.05 13.60 -11.71
C ILE A 274 12.22 12.60 -11.70
N ALA A 275 13.45 13.09 -11.90
CA ALA A 275 14.65 12.25 -11.85
C ALA A 275 14.85 11.62 -10.45
N HIS A 276 14.57 12.37 -9.38
CA HIS A 276 14.59 11.87 -8.00
C HIS A 276 13.55 10.76 -7.79
N ARG A 277 12.30 11.01 -8.17
CA ARG A 277 11.17 10.04 -8.09
C ARG A 277 11.51 8.73 -8.79
N ASP A 278 12.04 8.80 -10.01
CA ASP A 278 12.36 7.60 -10.78
C ASP A 278 13.56 6.85 -10.18
N SER A 279 14.56 7.57 -9.63
CA SER A 279 15.65 6.98 -8.85
C SER A 279 15.18 6.31 -7.54
N VAL A 280 14.18 6.89 -6.85
CA VAL A 280 13.54 6.23 -5.68
C VAL A 280 12.78 4.98 -6.11
N ALA A 281 12.03 5.02 -7.22
CA ALA A 281 11.32 3.86 -7.76
C ALA A 281 12.29 2.72 -8.17
N ASP A 282 13.42 3.03 -8.79
CA ASP A 282 14.48 2.06 -9.08
C ASP A 282 15.06 1.45 -7.80
N ARG A 283 15.40 2.28 -6.79
CA ARG A 283 15.89 1.77 -5.50
C ARG A 283 14.89 0.85 -4.81
N ILE A 284 13.60 1.15 -4.89
CA ILE A 284 12.52 0.27 -4.39
C ILE A 284 12.50 -1.08 -5.13
N CYS A 285 12.78 -1.11 -6.44
CA CYS A 285 12.94 -2.37 -7.18
C CYS A 285 14.12 -3.20 -6.64
N GLU A 286 15.29 -2.57 -6.46
CA GLU A 286 16.48 -3.26 -5.93
C GLU A 286 16.27 -3.71 -4.47
N GLU A 287 15.55 -2.94 -3.65
CA GLU A 287 15.17 -3.33 -2.29
C GLU A 287 14.27 -4.57 -2.30
N ILE A 288 13.22 -4.59 -3.13
CA ILE A 288 12.25 -5.69 -3.20
C ILE A 288 12.91 -6.97 -3.73
N LEU A 289 13.74 -6.87 -4.79
CA LEU A 289 14.59 -7.97 -5.26
C LEU A 289 15.71 -8.34 -4.27
N GLY A 290 16.00 -7.44 -3.33
CA GLY A 290 16.88 -7.65 -2.19
C GLY A 290 16.24 -8.42 -1.04
N GLN A 291 14.91 -8.53 -0.97
CA GLN A 291 14.22 -9.26 0.10
C GLN A 291 14.35 -10.78 -0.07
N GLU A 292 14.71 -11.49 1.00
CA GLU A 292 14.84 -12.95 0.99
C GLU A 292 13.56 -13.70 0.57
N PRO A 293 12.33 -13.29 0.98
CA PRO A 293 11.10 -13.85 0.43
C PRO A 293 11.07 -13.80 -1.10
N VAL A 294 11.25 -12.63 -1.72
CA VAL A 294 11.22 -12.47 -3.18
C VAL A 294 12.34 -13.27 -3.87
N LYS A 295 13.58 -13.19 -3.38
CA LYS A 295 14.71 -13.98 -3.88
C LYS A 295 14.42 -15.48 -3.89
N SER A 296 13.87 -15.99 -2.78
CA SER A 296 13.58 -17.41 -2.59
C SER A 296 12.49 -17.95 -3.53
N LEU A 297 11.70 -17.05 -4.11
CA LEU A 297 10.61 -17.35 -5.03
C LEU A 297 11.03 -17.24 -6.51
N LEU A 298 12.27 -16.81 -6.81
CA LEU A 298 12.81 -16.73 -8.18
C LEU A 298 13.18 -18.12 -8.71
N ARG A 299 12.68 -18.48 -9.90
CA ARG A 299 12.91 -19.79 -10.53
C ARG A 299 14.33 -20.04 -11.04
N SER A 300 15.22 -19.05 -10.93
CA SER A 300 16.56 -19.10 -11.52
C SER A 300 17.52 -18.16 -10.80
N THR A 301 18.72 -18.66 -10.57
CA THR A 301 19.87 -17.91 -10.05
C THR A 301 20.83 -17.43 -11.16
N ASP A 302 20.49 -17.65 -12.44
CA ASP A 302 21.32 -17.18 -13.56
C ASP A 302 21.32 -15.65 -13.63
N LYS A 303 22.51 -15.06 -13.69
CA LYS A 303 22.67 -13.61 -13.70
C LYS A 303 21.92 -12.95 -14.87
N SER A 304 21.91 -13.54 -16.07
CA SER A 304 21.20 -12.95 -17.21
C SER A 304 19.67 -12.99 -17.05
N VAL A 305 19.13 -13.95 -16.30
CA VAL A 305 17.71 -14.02 -15.95
C VAL A 305 17.40 -13.01 -14.84
N LEU A 306 18.26 -12.89 -13.82
CA LEU A 306 18.12 -11.91 -12.75
C LEU A 306 18.18 -10.46 -13.26
N ASP A 307 19.14 -10.14 -14.14
CA ASP A 307 19.26 -8.82 -14.77
C ASP A 307 18.01 -8.47 -15.61
N ARG A 308 17.40 -9.44 -16.27
CA ARG A 308 16.12 -9.25 -17.00
C ARG A 308 14.92 -9.12 -16.06
N ALA A 309 14.84 -9.94 -15.02
CA ALA A 309 13.81 -9.83 -13.99
C ALA A 309 13.82 -8.44 -13.34
N ARG A 310 15.00 -7.89 -13.08
CA ARG A 310 15.18 -6.52 -12.60
C ARG A 310 14.67 -5.46 -13.59
N ILE A 311 15.09 -5.52 -14.85
CA ILE A 311 14.66 -4.59 -15.89
C ILE A 311 13.13 -4.62 -16.07
N ASP A 312 12.52 -5.81 -16.05
CA ASP A 312 11.07 -5.96 -16.18
C ASP A 312 10.31 -5.52 -14.92
N LEU A 313 10.92 -5.62 -13.72
CA LEU A 313 10.33 -5.08 -12.50
C LEU A 313 10.35 -3.54 -12.50
N GLN A 314 11.44 -2.92 -12.98
CA GLN A 314 11.54 -1.47 -13.15
C GLN A 314 10.50 -0.95 -14.16
N LYS A 315 10.19 -1.70 -15.23
CA LYS A 315 9.08 -1.39 -16.16
C LYS A 315 7.68 -1.45 -15.51
N PHE A 316 7.51 -2.19 -14.42
CA PHE A 316 6.26 -2.19 -13.64
C PHE A 316 6.24 -1.03 -12.62
N PHE A 317 7.29 -0.91 -11.80
CA PHE A 317 7.31 0.05 -10.69
C PHE A 317 7.42 1.51 -11.15
N ARG A 318 8.14 1.85 -12.24
CA ARG A 318 8.23 3.25 -12.69
C ARG A 318 6.88 3.82 -13.19
N PRO A 319 6.11 3.17 -14.07
CA PRO A 319 4.77 3.65 -14.43
C PRO A 319 3.79 3.68 -13.24
N ALA A 320 3.91 2.75 -12.29
CA ALA A 320 3.08 2.76 -11.08
C ALA A 320 3.44 3.94 -10.14
N ALA A 321 4.73 4.23 -9.98
CA ALA A 321 5.24 5.41 -9.29
C ALA A 321 4.72 6.70 -9.93
N GLU A 322 4.85 6.83 -11.26
CA GLU A 322 4.32 7.97 -12.01
C GLU A 322 2.79 8.10 -11.86
N LEU A 323 2.05 7.00 -12.00
CA LEU A 323 0.58 6.95 -11.85
C LEU A 323 0.12 7.40 -10.45
N SER A 324 0.83 7.01 -9.39
CA SER A 324 0.53 7.48 -8.03
C SER A 324 0.61 9.01 -7.90
N VAL A 325 1.55 9.65 -8.62
CA VAL A 325 1.67 11.11 -8.72
C VAL A 325 0.52 11.71 -9.53
N LYS A 326 0.15 11.11 -10.67
CA LYS A 326 -0.98 11.60 -11.50
C LYS A 326 -2.29 11.63 -10.72
N ILE A 327 -2.56 10.58 -9.95
CA ILE A 327 -3.69 10.48 -9.01
C ILE A 327 -3.56 11.55 -7.91
N SER A 328 -2.34 11.77 -7.39
CA SER A 328 -2.08 12.76 -6.34
C SER A 328 -2.28 14.21 -6.80
N CYS A 329 -2.17 14.51 -8.10
CA CYS A 329 -2.47 15.82 -8.72
C CYS A 329 -3.98 16.11 -8.90
N GLN A 330 -4.89 15.17 -8.60
CA GLN A 330 -6.35 15.34 -8.69
C GLN A 330 -6.97 15.66 -7.33
N LEU A 331 -8.15 16.31 -7.33
CA LEU A 331 -8.83 16.73 -6.08
C LEU A 331 -9.33 15.52 -5.29
N GLN A 332 -9.89 14.55 -5.99
CA GLN A 332 -10.23 13.25 -5.44
C GLN A 332 -8.94 12.50 -5.03
N TYR A 333 -9.04 11.61 -4.06
CA TYR A 333 -7.98 10.68 -3.69
C TYR A 333 -8.45 9.23 -3.82
N LEU A 334 -7.49 8.31 -3.90
CA LEU A 334 -7.74 6.87 -3.95
C LEU A 334 -7.66 6.27 -2.54
N GLU A 335 -8.56 5.34 -2.23
CA GLU A 335 -8.50 4.50 -1.05
C GLU A 335 -8.67 3.02 -1.47
N PHE A 336 -7.94 2.11 -0.82
CA PHE A 336 -8.02 0.68 -1.06
C PHE A 336 -8.58 -0.07 0.16
N ARG A 337 -9.43 -1.09 -0.06
CA ARG A 337 -9.84 -2.06 0.95
C ARG A 337 -9.33 -3.46 0.62
N PHE A 338 -8.97 -4.19 1.68
CA PHE A 338 -8.33 -5.50 1.65
C PHE A 338 -9.11 -6.49 2.53
N LEU A 339 -8.71 -7.76 2.62
CA LEU A 339 -9.48 -8.81 3.32
C LEU A 339 -9.78 -8.48 4.80
N ASN A 340 -8.89 -7.74 5.46
CA ASN A 340 -9.06 -7.31 6.84
C ASN A 340 -10.13 -6.21 7.03
N THR A 341 -10.65 -5.62 5.95
CA THR A 341 -11.72 -4.61 5.97
C THR A 341 -12.93 -4.98 5.12
N LEU A 342 -12.87 -6.04 4.30
CA LEU A 342 -13.97 -6.58 3.51
C LEU A 342 -14.75 -7.64 4.31
N ASP A 343 -15.88 -8.11 3.76
CA ASP A 343 -16.53 -9.32 4.28
C ASP A 343 -15.61 -10.54 4.04
N PRO A 344 -15.32 -11.40 5.04
CA PRO A 344 -14.53 -12.61 4.85
C PRO A 344 -15.23 -13.71 4.01
N VAL A 345 -16.50 -13.51 3.64
CA VAL A 345 -17.33 -14.47 2.90
C VAL A 345 -17.80 -13.85 1.57
N PHE A 346 -17.76 -14.64 0.50
CA PHE A 346 -18.28 -14.22 -0.80
C PHE A 346 -19.81 -14.32 -0.88
N HIS A 347 -20.41 -13.28 -1.44
CA HIS A 347 -21.83 -13.19 -1.76
C HIS A 347 -21.99 -12.47 -3.10
N HIS A 348 -22.62 -13.11 -4.09
CA HIS A 348 -22.77 -12.54 -5.44
C HIS A 348 -23.50 -11.17 -5.53
N PRO A 349 -24.46 -10.79 -4.65
CA PRO A 349 -25.04 -9.44 -4.68
C PRO A 349 -24.17 -8.39 -3.97
N SER A 350 -22.91 -8.70 -3.62
CA SER A 350 -22.03 -7.75 -2.93
C SER A 350 -21.80 -6.48 -3.75
N ALA A 351 -21.86 -5.32 -3.09
CA ALA A 351 -21.51 -4.03 -3.69
C ALA A 351 -20.00 -3.78 -3.75
N GLU A 352 -19.19 -4.57 -3.04
CA GLU A 352 -17.74 -4.37 -2.88
C GLU A 352 -16.88 -5.49 -3.47
N ILE A 353 -17.47 -6.65 -3.81
CA ILE A 353 -16.73 -7.87 -4.15
C ILE A 353 -17.31 -8.51 -5.43
N ASP A 354 -16.43 -8.96 -6.32
CA ASP A 354 -16.67 -9.82 -7.48
C ASP A 354 -15.81 -11.09 -7.37
N LEU A 355 -16.23 -12.18 -8.02
CA LEU A 355 -15.46 -13.42 -8.10
C LEU A 355 -14.44 -13.35 -9.24
N ALA A 356 -13.26 -13.97 -9.08
CA ALA A 356 -12.27 -14.04 -10.16
C ALA A 356 -12.84 -14.75 -11.42
N GLU A 357 -12.48 -14.27 -12.61
CA GLU A 357 -13.03 -14.78 -13.88
C GLU A 357 -12.74 -16.29 -14.08
N ASP A 358 -11.64 -16.78 -13.53
CA ASP A 358 -11.21 -18.18 -13.46
C ASP A 358 -12.26 -19.19 -12.93
N TYR A 359 -13.24 -18.74 -12.14
CA TYR A 359 -14.36 -19.58 -11.71
C TYR A 359 -15.39 -19.82 -12.84
N GLY A 360 -15.30 -19.08 -13.94
CA GLY A 360 -16.16 -19.12 -15.12
C GLY A 360 -17.22 -18.02 -15.18
N GLY A 361 -16.94 -16.87 -14.53
CA GLY A 361 -17.74 -15.65 -14.59
C GLY A 361 -19.15 -15.71 -13.98
N ALA A 362 -19.89 -14.60 -14.13
CA ALA A 362 -21.15 -14.28 -13.45
C ALA A 362 -22.21 -15.40 -13.43
N THR A 363 -22.30 -16.23 -14.47
CA THR A 363 -23.26 -17.35 -14.51
C THR A 363 -23.04 -18.43 -13.45
N LYS A 364 -21.85 -18.46 -12.81
CA LYS A 364 -21.49 -19.43 -11.77
C LYS A 364 -21.32 -18.83 -10.39
N GLU A 365 -21.29 -17.50 -10.24
CA GLU A 365 -21.10 -16.83 -8.95
C GLU A 365 -22.06 -17.31 -7.84
N PRO A 366 -23.36 -17.54 -8.09
CA PRO A 366 -24.28 -18.05 -7.06
C PRO A 366 -23.92 -19.43 -6.50
N CYS A 367 -23.08 -20.23 -7.20
CA CYS A 367 -22.57 -21.50 -6.69
C CYS A 367 -21.52 -21.32 -5.58
N PHE A 368 -21.02 -20.09 -5.40
CA PHE A 368 -19.98 -19.72 -4.43
C PHE A 368 -20.48 -18.78 -3.32
N ASP A 369 -21.79 -18.54 -3.22
CA ASP A 369 -22.38 -17.86 -2.07
C ASP A 369 -22.04 -18.59 -0.76
N GLY A 370 -21.66 -17.84 0.27
CA GLY A 370 -21.33 -18.39 1.58
C GLY A 370 -19.97 -19.08 1.66
N ARG A 371 -19.13 -19.01 0.61
CA ARG A 371 -17.75 -19.52 0.62
C ARG A 371 -16.81 -18.51 1.27
N ARG A 372 -15.88 -18.99 2.10
CA ARG A 372 -14.81 -18.15 2.64
C ARG A 372 -13.90 -17.65 1.50
N ILE A 373 -13.48 -16.40 1.58
CA ILE A 373 -12.48 -15.81 0.68
C ILE A 373 -11.09 -16.30 1.09
N LEU A 374 -10.28 -16.69 0.10
CA LEU A 374 -8.92 -17.20 0.28
C LEU A 374 -7.86 -16.12 0.07
N PHE A 375 -7.95 -15.36 -1.02
CA PHE A 375 -7.07 -14.24 -1.34
C PHE A 375 -7.72 -13.29 -2.34
N LEU A 376 -7.25 -12.04 -2.34
CA LEU A 376 -7.56 -11.06 -3.37
C LEU A 376 -6.89 -11.47 -4.70
N GLU A 377 -7.49 -11.11 -5.82
CA GLU A 377 -6.75 -10.79 -7.05
C GLU A 377 -6.43 -9.30 -7.11
N PHE A 378 -7.40 -8.49 -6.69
CA PHE A 378 -7.39 -7.04 -6.83
C PHE A 378 -8.16 -6.45 -5.64
N PRO A 379 -7.63 -5.43 -4.93
CA PRO A 379 -8.32 -4.80 -3.80
C PRO A 379 -9.51 -3.94 -4.26
N ALA A 380 -10.50 -3.73 -3.40
CA ALA A 380 -11.59 -2.80 -3.73
C ALA A 380 -11.05 -1.36 -3.74
N MET A 381 -11.31 -0.63 -4.82
CA MET A 381 -10.92 0.76 -5.01
C MET A 381 -12.07 1.71 -4.74
N TYR A 382 -11.79 2.73 -3.95
CA TYR A 382 -12.69 3.83 -3.68
C TYR A 382 -12.12 5.14 -4.21
N VAL A 383 -12.96 5.91 -4.92
CA VAL A 383 -12.68 7.32 -5.22
C VAL A 383 -13.33 8.14 -4.10
N CYS A 384 -12.49 8.91 -3.40
CA CYS A 384 -12.86 9.64 -2.20
C CYS A 384 -12.65 11.16 -2.36
N GLY A 385 -13.56 11.94 -1.77
CA GLY A 385 -13.69 13.38 -1.96
C GLY A 385 -14.34 13.77 -3.29
N ASP A 386 -15.06 14.89 -3.29
CA ASP A 386 -15.49 15.65 -4.47
C ASP A 386 -15.54 17.15 -4.10
N SER A 387 -15.40 18.00 -5.12
CA SER A 387 -15.65 19.45 -5.11
C SER A 387 -16.94 19.91 -4.42
N ARG A 388 -17.93 19.02 -4.28
CA ARG A 388 -19.25 19.28 -3.68
C ARG A 388 -19.48 18.54 -2.35
N ASP A 389 -18.65 17.54 -2.06
CA ASP A 389 -18.71 16.71 -0.85
C ASP A 389 -17.31 16.13 -0.56
N PRO A 390 -16.54 16.73 0.37
CA PRO A 390 -15.21 16.24 0.70
C PRO A 390 -15.23 14.89 1.45
N PHE A 391 -16.40 14.42 1.89
CA PHE A 391 -16.61 13.11 2.52
C PHE A 391 -17.13 12.04 1.53
N TYR A 392 -17.34 12.40 0.25
CA TYR A 392 -17.77 11.45 -0.79
C TYR A 392 -16.85 10.22 -0.81
N ARG A 393 -17.43 9.03 -0.93
CA ARG A 393 -16.69 7.75 -0.97
C ARG A 393 -17.44 6.73 -1.83
N GLY A 394 -17.14 6.70 -3.12
CA GLY A 394 -17.76 5.79 -4.08
C GLY A 394 -16.89 4.58 -4.39
N VAL A 395 -17.47 3.39 -4.46
CA VAL A 395 -16.80 2.21 -5.04
C VAL A 395 -16.55 2.51 -6.52
N GLN A 396 -15.28 2.62 -6.90
CA GLN A 396 -14.86 2.84 -8.29
C GLN A 396 -14.51 1.52 -8.98
N ARG A 397 -14.09 0.52 -8.21
CA ARG A 397 -13.94 -0.88 -8.62
C ARG A 397 -14.06 -1.81 -7.42
N LYS A 398 -14.78 -2.92 -7.56
CA LYS A 398 -14.89 -3.96 -6.54
C LYS A 398 -13.56 -4.72 -6.35
N ALA A 399 -13.39 -5.35 -5.20
CA ALA A 399 -12.37 -6.36 -4.99
C ALA A 399 -12.69 -7.59 -5.84
N VAL A 400 -11.69 -8.12 -6.54
CA VAL A 400 -11.81 -9.40 -7.25
C VAL A 400 -11.17 -10.47 -6.36
N VAL A 401 -11.83 -11.62 -6.13
CA VAL A 401 -11.39 -12.59 -5.11
C VAL A 401 -11.42 -14.05 -5.54
N TYR A 402 -10.57 -14.87 -4.90
CA TYR A 402 -10.60 -16.34 -4.96
C TYR A 402 -11.22 -16.89 -3.67
N VAL A 403 -11.97 -17.98 -3.77
CA VAL A 403 -12.85 -18.50 -2.71
C VAL A 403 -12.72 -20.02 -2.57
N GLU A 404 -13.27 -20.57 -1.49
CA GLU A 404 -13.28 -22.02 -1.26
C GLU A 404 -14.23 -22.78 -2.20
N ASP A 405 -13.67 -23.66 -3.04
CA ASP A 405 -14.43 -24.71 -3.74
C ASP A 405 -14.48 -25.98 -2.88
N VAL A 406 -15.27 -25.93 -1.80
CA VAL A 406 -15.59 -27.16 -1.06
C VAL A 406 -16.53 -28.00 -1.91
N VAL A 407 -15.95 -28.91 -2.67
CA VAL A 407 -16.64 -30.01 -3.37
C VAL A 407 -17.60 -30.66 -2.37
N ARG A 408 -18.90 -30.53 -2.64
CA ARG A 408 -19.91 -31.29 -1.89
C ARG A 408 -19.76 -32.76 -2.31
N ASN A 409 -19.25 -33.59 -1.40
CA ASN A 409 -19.38 -35.05 -1.54
C ASN A 409 -20.88 -35.39 -1.44
N SER A 410 -21.50 -35.57 -2.60
CA SER A 410 -22.90 -35.96 -2.81
C SER A 410 -23.02 -37.47 -3.02
#